data_AF-L9V463-F1
#
_entry.id   AF-L9V463-F1
#
_cell.length_a   1.000
_cell.length_b   1.000
_cell.length_c   1.000
_cell.angle_alpha   90.00
_cell.angle_beta   90.00
_cell.angle_gamma   90.00
#
_symmetry.space_group_name_H-M   'P 1'
#
loop_
_entity.id
_entity.type
_entity.pdbx_description
1 polymer ?
#
loop_
_entity_poly.entity_id
_entity_poly.type
_entity_poly.pdbx_seq_one_letter_code
_entity_poly.pdbx_strand_id
1 'polypeptide(L)'
;MAPSASYEACMEPVGRLLTAVREGNVYPGAFGSQGPLVNLHQTGLVAQRLHPDKFGEFESERFPKAAAEKQLFDCQREKEIIQGRL
;
A
#
# COMPACT_ATOMS: atom_id res chain seq x y z
N MET A 1 8.24 -7.46 4.59
CA MET A 1 8.13 -8.54 3.59
C MET A 1 6.79 -9.22 3.81
N ALA A 2 5.76 -8.89 3.01
CA ALA A 2 4.45 -9.54 3.12
C ALA A 2 4.60 -11.03 2.72
N PRO A 3 3.88 -11.96 3.38
CA PRO A 3 4.09 -13.39 3.18
C PRO A 3 3.74 -13.80 1.74
N SER A 4 4.53 -14.76 1.23
CA SER A 4 4.41 -15.40 -0.09
C SER A 4 3.00 -15.92 -0.43
N ALA A 5 2.15 -16.13 0.58
CA ALA A 5 0.77 -16.59 0.43
C ALA A 5 -0.12 -15.69 -0.46
N SER A 6 0.18 -14.39 -0.57
CA SER A 6 -0.60 -13.49 -1.44
C SER A 6 -0.41 -13.76 -2.94
N TYR A 7 0.74 -14.36 -3.32
CA TYR A 7 1.02 -14.69 -4.72
C TYR A 7 0.48 -16.07 -5.12
N GLU A 8 0.36 -17.03 -4.19
CA GLU A 8 -0.10 -18.39 -4.48
C GLU A 8 -1.51 -18.43 -5.09
N ALA A 9 -2.44 -17.60 -4.62
CA ALA A 9 -3.80 -17.54 -5.17
C ALA A 9 -3.84 -17.05 -6.63
N CYS A 10 -2.89 -16.18 -7.02
CA CYS A 10 -2.73 -15.77 -8.42
C CYS A 10 -2.07 -16.87 -9.28
N MET A 11 -1.35 -17.81 -8.66
CA MET A 11 -0.64 -18.88 -9.35
C MET A 11 -1.53 -20.09 -9.68
N GLU A 12 -2.70 -20.20 -9.05
CA GLU A 12 -3.76 -21.16 -9.40
C GLU A 12 -4.18 -21.03 -10.89
N PRO A 13 -4.51 -22.13 -11.60
CA PRO A 13 -4.81 -22.10 -13.03
C PRO A 13 -5.91 -21.10 -13.40
N VAL A 14 -6.92 -20.94 -12.55
CA VAL A 14 -8.02 -19.99 -12.76
C VAL A 14 -7.59 -18.53 -12.54
N GLY A 15 -6.70 -18.28 -11.58
CA GLY A 15 -6.18 -16.94 -11.28
C GLY A 15 -5.36 -16.35 -12.42
N ARG A 16 -4.62 -17.20 -13.15
CA ARG A 16 -3.83 -16.80 -14.33
C ARG A 16 -4.67 -16.31 -15.51
N LEU A 17 -5.98 -16.53 -15.51
CA LEU A 17 -6.88 -16.02 -16.56
C LEU A 17 -7.17 -14.53 -16.40
N LEU A 18 -6.99 -13.98 -15.20
CA LEU A 18 -7.24 -12.56 -14.91
C LEU A 18 -6.23 -11.68 -15.64
N THR A 19 -6.72 -10.65 -16.34
CA THR A 19 -5.86 -9.67 -17.04
C THR A 19 -4.82 -9.05 -16.12
N ALA A 20 -5.20 -8.71 -14.88
CA ALA A 20 -4.28 -8.15 -13.89
C ALA A 20 -3.09 -9.08 -13.59
N VAL A 21 -3.32 -10.40 -13.53
CA VAL A 21 -2.24 -11.38 -13.32
C VAL A 21 -1.38 -11.54 -14.57
N ARG A 22 -2.01 -11.60 -15.75
CA ARG A 22 -1.31 -11.74 -17.04
C ARG A 22 -0.41 -10.57 -17.36
N GLU A 23 -0.80 -9.36 -16.94
CA GLU A 23 -0.06 -8.12 -17.19
C GLU A 23 0.88 -7.73 -16.05
N GLY A 24 0.97 -8.55 -14.98
CA GLY A 24 1.82 -8.23 -13.82
C GLY A 24 1.30 -7.07 -12.96
N ASN A 25 0.04 -6.68 -13.13
CA ASN A 25 -0.64 -5.60 -12.42
C ASN A 25 -1.22 -6.09 -11.07
N VAL A 26 -0.42 -6.84 -10.30
CA VAL A 26 -0.79 -7.34 -8.97
C VAL A 26 0.02 -6.60 -7.92
N TYR A 27 -0.66 -5.76 -7.13
CA TYR A 27 -0.02 -4.89 -6.15
C TYR A 27 -0.33 -5.36 -4.72
N PRO A 28 0.59 -6.06 -4.04
CA PRO A 28 0.35 -6.55 -2.70
C PRO A 28 0.28 -5.39 -1.69
N GLY A 29 -0.73 -5.42 -0.83
CA GLY A 29 -0.79 -4.54 0.34
C GLY A 29 0.39 -4.80 1.29
N ALA A 30 0.75 -3.80 2.09
CA ALA A 30 1.85 -3.93 3.04
C ALA A 30 1.53 -4.84 4.23
N PHE A 31 0.25 -4.96 4.58
CA PHE A 31 -0.24 -5.70 5.74
C PHE A 31 -1.45 -6.53 5.34
N GLY A 32 -1.58 -7.74 5.91
CA GLY A 32 -2.76 -8.60 5.71
C GLY A 32 -3.94 -8.22 6.60
N SER A 33 -3.72 -7.39 7.63
CA SER A 33 -4.76 -6.79 8.45
C SER A 33 -5.48 -5.67 7.69
N GLN A 34 -6.69 -5.35 8.12
CA GLN A 34 -7.56 -4.33 7.52
C GLN A 34 -8.03 -3.35 8.59
N GLY A 35 -8.48 -2.16 8.19
CA GLY A 35 -9.08 -1.17 9.08
C GLY A 35 -8.75 0.27 8.66
N PRO A 36 -9.37 1.29 9.28
CA PRO A 36 -9.26 2.66 8.81
C PRO A 36 -7.83 3.16 8.63
N LEU A 37 -6.96 2.89 9.62
CA LEU A 37 -5.55 3.31 9.57
C LEU A 37 -4.75 2.53 8.51
N VAL A 38 -4.98 1.21 8.44
CA VAL A 38 -4.30 0.37 7.46
C VAL A 38 -4.70 0.76 6.03
N ASN A 39 -6.00 0.97 5.80
CA ASN A 39 -6.56 1.34 4.51
C ASN A 39 -6.07 2.72 4.06
N LEU A 40 -5.93 3.68 4.99
CA LEU A 40 -5.40 5.01 4.72
C LEU A 40 -3.99 4.89 4.10
N HIS A 41 -3.07 4.20 4.78
CA HIS A 41 -1.71 4.05 4.29
C HIS A 41 -1.59 3.15 3.06
N GLN A 42 -2.39 2.09 2.96
CA GLN A 42 -2.41 1.23 1.77
C GLN A 42 -2.90 1.98 0.52
N THR A 43 -3.86 2.88 0.67
CA THR A 43 -4.32 3.76 -0.42
C THR A 43 -3.18 4.63 -0.92
N GLY A 44 -2.43 5.26 -0.01
CA GLY A 44 -1.25 6.04 -0.39
C GLY A 44 -0.17 5.22 -1.10
N LEU A 45 0.12 4.02 -0.59
CA LEU A 45 1.09 3.10 -1.19
C LEU A 45 0.69 2.65 -2.60
N VAL A 46 -0.59 2.37 -2.85
CA VAL A 46 -1.07 2.04 -4.19
C VAL A 46 -1.03 3.27 -5.12
N ALA A 47 -1.38 4.45 -4.61
CA ALA A 47 -1.32 5.69 -5.38
C ALA A 47 0.12 5.98 -5.88
N GLN A 48 1.14 5.78 -5.04
CA GLN A 48 2.55 5.94 -5.44
C GLN A 48 3.00 4.91 -6.47
N ARG A 49 2.51 3.66 -6.39
CA ARG A 49 2.86 2.61 -7.35
C ARG A 49 2.18 2.80 -8.71
N LEU A 50 0.98 3.35 -8.74
CA LEU A 50 0.21 3.56 -9.98
C LEU A 50 0.50 4.91 -10.65
N HIS A 51 0.79 5.95 -9.86
CA HIS A 51 0.99 7.33 -10.33
C HIS A 51 2.16 8.02 -9.61
N PRO A 52 3.40 7.50 -9.77
CA PRO A 52 4.57 8.06 -9.11
C PRO A 52 4.88 9.51 -9.53
N ASP A 53 4.46 9.90 -10.75
CA ASP A 53 4.53 11.27 -11.26
C ASP A 53 3.70 12.27 -10.45
N LYS A 54 2.63 11.79 -9.79
CA LYS A 54 1.72 12.62 -8.99
C LYS A 54 1.97 12.51 -7.49
N PHE A 55 2.29 11.32 -7.00
CA PHE A 55 2.36 11.01 -5.57
C PHE A 55 3.79 10.72 -5.08
N GLY A 56 4.78 10.80 -5.97
CA GLY A 56 6.16 10.48 -5.69
C GLY A 56 6.46 8.98 -5.78
N GLU A 57 7.73 8.66 -6.03
CA GLU A 57 8.22 7.27 -6.09
C GLU A 57 8.08 6.55 -4.74
N PHE A 58 7.59 5.32 -4.79
CA PHE A 58 7.46 4.46 -3.61
C PHE A 58 8.83 3.91 -3.17
N GLU A 59 9.28 4.29 -1.98
CA GLU A 59 10.55 3.84 -1.39
C GLU A 59 10.33 2.66 -0.45
N SER A 60 10.49 1.45 -0.96
CA SER A 60 10.20 0.23 -0.21
C SER A 60 11.10 0.03 1.02
N GLU A 61 12.34 0.55 0.99
CA GLU A 61 13.33 0.43 2.06
C GLU A 61 12.99 1.30 3.28
N ARG A 62 12.20 2.37 3.09
CA ARG A 62 11.84 3.30 4.16
C ARG A 62 10.46 3.03 4.75
N PHE A 63 9.65 2.19 4.09
CA PHE A 63 8.31 1.85 4.55
C PHE A 63 8.32 1.24 5.97
N PRO A 64 7.42 1.66 6.89
CA PRO A 64 6.26 2.54 6.69
C PRO A 64 6.53 4.04 6.83
N LYS A 65 7.77 4.47 7.10
CA LYS A 65 8.11 5.89 7.26
C LYS A 65 8.55 6.50 5.93
N ALA A 66 7.71 7.33 5.32
CA ALA A 66 8.12 8.12 4.16
C ALA A 66 9.12 9.22 4.55
N ALA A 67 9.95 9.67 3.60
CA ALA A 67 10.62 10.96 3.73
C ALA A 67 9.56 12.07 3.91
N ALA A 68 9.88 13.12 4.67
CA ALA A 68 8.90 14.16 5.02
C ALA A 68 8.27 14.81 3.77
N GLU A 69 9.05 14.96 2.69
CA GLU A 69 8.61 15.53 1.42
C GLU A 69 7.75 14.57 0.59
N LYS A 70 7.82 13.27 0.87
CA LYS A 70 7.08 12.20 0.19
C LYS A 70 5.94 11.64 1.03
N GLN A 71 5.64 12.30 2.15
CA GLN A 71 4.62 11.88 3.08
C GLN A 71 3.24 12.31 2.56
N LEU A 72 2.40 11.34 2.20
CA LEU A 72 1.04 11.61 1.70
C LEU A 72 0.03 11.98 2.79
N PHE A 73 0.30 11.59 4.04
CA PHE A 73 -0.59 11.81 5.17
C PHE A 73 0.17 12.37 6.36
N ASP A 74 -0.35 13.40 7.01
CA ASP A 74 0.22 13.95 8.23
C ASP A 74 0.02 12.98 9.41
N CYS A 75 1.10 12.24 9.73
CA CYS A 75 1.11 11.26 10.82
C CYS A 75 1.03 11.90 12.21
N GLN A 76 1.31 13.19 12.35
CA GLN A 76 1.09 13.87 13.63
C GLN A 76 -0.39 14.19 13.79
N ARG A 77 -1.02 14.78 12.77
CA ARG A 77 -2.47 15.02 12.77
C ARG A 77 -3.24 13.73 13.02
N GLU A 78 -2.87 12.64 12.36
CA GLU A 78 -3.47 11.32 12.56
C GLU A 78 -3.42 10.86 14.03
N LYS A 79 -2.27 11.01 14.70
CA LYS A 79 -2.13 10.71 16.13
C LYS A 79 -3.04 11.57 16.99
N GLU A 80 -3.16 12.87 16.68
CA GLU A 80 -4.08 13.75 17.40
C GLU A 80 -5.53 13.27 17.26
N ILE A 81 -5.96 12.82 16.07
CA ILE A 81 -7.31 12.25 15.87
C ILE A 81 -7.49 11.00 16.73
N ILE A 82 -6.54 10.06 16.67
CA ILE A 82 -6.61 8.78 17.39
C ILE A 82 -6.65 9.00 18.90
N GLN A 83 -5.94 10.02 19.40
CA GLN A 83 -5.90 10.38 20.81
C GLN A 83 -7.08 11.24 21.24
N GLY A 84 -7.98 11.62 20.32
CA GLY A 84 -9.14 12.46 20.60
C GLY A 84 -8.77 13.91 20.96
N ARG A 85 -7.68 14.43 20.41
CA ARG A 85 -7.10 15.76 20.72
C ARG A 85 -7.31 16.79 19.60
N LEU A 86 -8.24 16.53 18.68
CA LEU A 86 -8.67 17.48 17.65
C LEU A 86 -9.69 18.49 18.17
#